data_AF-A0A7M3XVH0-F1
#
_entry.id   AF-A0A7M3XVH0-F1
#
_cell.length_a   1.000
_cell.length_b   1.000
_cell.length_c   1.000
_cell.angle_alpha   90.00
_cell.angle_beta   90.00
_cell.angle_gamma   90.00
#
_symmetry.space_group_name_H-M   'P 1'
#
loop_
_entity.id
_entity.type
_entity.pdbx_description
1 polymer ?
#
loop_
_entity_poly.entity_id
_entity_poly.type
_entity_poly.pdbx_seq_one_letter_code
_entity_poly.pdbx_strand_id
1 'polypeptide(L)' 'MAVEAFAGALEVIPRTLSENAGLDPVNTIIDLRKAHSEGKSHFGVNVYEGG' A
#
# COMPACT_ATOMS: atom_id res chain seq x y z
N MET A 1 -0.29 -14.36 14.26
CA MET A 1 -1.15 -13.37 14.94
C MET A 1 -0.43 -12.05 15.31
N ALA A 2 0.71 -12.03 16.03
CA ALA A 2 1.41 -10.76 16.31
C ALA A 2 2.12 -10.17 15.08
N VAL A 3 2.82 -11.02 14.30
CA VAL A 3 3.56 -10.60 13.10
C VAL A 3 2.61 -10.09 12.00
N GLU A 4 1.47 -10.75 11.82
CA GLU A 4 0.45 -10.33 10.83
C GLU A 4 -0.19 -9.00 11.22
N ALA A 5 -0.49 -8.81 12.51
CA ALA A 5 -1.02 -7.53 12.99
C ALA A 5 0.00 -6.39 12.82
N PHE A 6 1.28 -6.66 13.09
CA PHE A 6 2.35 -5.71 12.84
C PHE A 6 2.52 -5.38 11.35
N ALA A 7 2.48 -6.39 10.48
CA ALA A 7 2.54 -6.20 9.04
C ALA A 7 1.34 -5.39 8.53
N GLY A 8 0.13 -5.68 9.03
CA GLY A 8 -1.07 -4.89 8.70
C GLY A 8 -0.99 -3.44 9.19
N ALA A 9 -0.35 -3.19 10.34
CA ALA A 9 -0.16 -1.82 10.84
C ALA A 9 0.72 -0.97 9.92
N LEU A 10 1.69 -1.57 9.21
CA LEU A 10 2.53 -0.84 8.24
C LEU A 10 1.74 -0.32 7.03
N GLU A 11 0.58 -0.90 6.72
CA GLU A 11 -0.27 -0.46 5.61
C GLU A 11 -0.97 0.88 5.88
N VAL A 12 -0.91 1.40 7.12
CA VAL A 12 -1.48 2.71 7.44
C VAL A 12 -0.84 3.83 6.62
N ILE A 13 0.47 3.78 6.39
CA ILE A 13 1.21 4.82 5.66
C ILE A 13 0.74 4.93 4.20
N PRO A 14 0.80 3.86 3.37
CA PRO A 14 0.32 3.93 2.00
C PRO A 14 -1.19 4.20 1.92
N ARG A 15 -2.01 3.67 2.84
CA ARG A 15 -3.45 3.95 2.89
C ARG A 15 -3.73 5.45 3.09
N THR A 16 -3.07 6.07 4.07
CA THR A 16 -3.24 7.50 4.34
C THR A 16 -2.75 8.38 3.19
N LEU A 17 -1.68 7.99 2.50
CA LEU A 17 -1.22 8.68 1.30
C LEU A 17 -2.28 8.62 0.18
N SER A 18 -2.86 7.45 -0.07
CA SER A 18 -3.93 7.28 -1.05
C SER A 18 -5.17 8.08 -0.71
N GLU A 19 -5.65 8.00 0.54
CA GLU A 19 -6.84 8.76 1.00
C GLU A 19 -6.64 10.27 0.81
N ASN A 20 -5.49 10.80 1.25
CA ASN A 20 -5.18 12.22 1.14
C ASN A 20 -5.01 12.68 -0.32
N ALA A 21 -4.59 11.78 -1.21
CA ALA A 21 -4.49 12.03 -2.65
C ALA A 21 -5.82 11.88 -3.40
N GLY A 22 -6.90 11.44 -2.72
CA GLY A 22 -8.20 11.17 -3.35
C GLY A 22 -8.22 9.88 -4.17
N LEU A 23 -7.25 8.99 -3.97
CA LEU A 23 -7.17 7.66 -4.61
C LEU A 23 -8.00 6.63 -3.84
N ASP A 24 -8.35 5.51 -4.48
CA ASP A 24 -8.99 4.37 -3.80
C ASP A 24 -7.94 3.60 -2.96
N PRO A 25 -7.99 3.68 -1.62
CA PRO A 25 -6.98 3.06 -0.77
C PRO A 25 -7.04 1.54 -0.80
N VAL A 26 -8.19 0.93 -1.14
CA VAL A 26 -8.31 -0.52 -1.23
C VAL A 26 -7.54 -1.02 -2.45
N ASN A 27 -7.73 -0.39 -3.61
CA ASN A 27 -7.01 -0.77 -4.82
C ASN A 27 -5.51 -0.52 -4.67
N THR A 28 -5.10 0.62 -4.11
CA THR A 28 -3.67 0.90 -3.92
C THR A 28 -2.97 -0.16 -3.05
N ILE A 29 -3.62 -0.65 -1.99
CA ILE A 29 -3.02 -1.70 -1.14
C ILE A 29 -2.95 -3.05 -1.89
N ILE A 30 -3.94 -3.38 -2.71
CA ILE A 30 -3.95 -4.60 -3.52
C ILE A 30 -2.78 -4.57 -4.52
N ASP A 31 -2.61 -3.47 -5.24
CA ASP A 31 -1.57 -3.31 -6.25
C ASP A 31 -0.16 -3.27 -5.61
N LEU A 32 -0.01 -2.58 -4.48
CA LEU A 32 1.22 -2.58 -3.68
C LEU A 32 1.61 -4.00 -3.24
N ARG A 33 0.66 -4.77 -2.68
CA ARG A 33 0.90 -6.16 -2.25
C ARG A 33 1.28 -7.05 -3.44
N LYS A 34 0.58 -6.90 -4.57
CA LYS A 34 0.88 -7.65 -5.80
C LYS A 34 2.30 -7.36 -6.28
N ALA A 35 2.67 -6.09 -6.42
CA ALA A 35 4.01 -5.69 -6.84
C ALA A 35 5.12 -6.22 -5.92
N HIS A 36 4.91 -6.17 -4.60
CA HIS A 36 5.87 -6.70 -3.63
C HIS A 36 5.96 -8.23 -3.68
N SER A 37 4.84 -8.91 -3.93
CA SER A 37 4.84 -10.37 -4.14
C SER A 37 5.58 -10.80 -5.41
N GLU A 38 5.66 -9.92 -6.42
CA GLU A 38 6.46 -10.08 -7.63
C GLU A 38 7.94 -9.71 -7.44
N GLY A 39 8.37 -9.40 -6.22
CA GLY A 39 9.76 -9.07 -5.87
C GLY A 39 10.13 -7.59 -6.00
N LYS A 40 9.18 -6.69 -6.27
CA LYS A 40 9.44 -5.24 -6.34
C LYS A 40 9.46 -4.62 -4.94
N SER A 41 10.54 -4.81 -4.21
CA SER A 41 10.69 -4.40 -2.79
C SER A 41 10.55 -2.90 -2.51
N HIS A 42 10.72 -2.05 -3.53
CA HIS A 42 10.67 -0.58 -3.40
C HIS A 42 9.48 0.04 -4.12
N PHE A 43 8.52 -0.76 -4.57
CA PHE A 43 7.31 -0.26 -5.19
C PHE A 43 6.44 0.46 -4.14
N GLY A 44 5.88 1.61 -4.50
CA GLY A 44 5.18 2.51 -3.57
C GLY A 44 4.07 3.30 -4.26
N VAL A 45 3.34 4.09 -3.49
CA VAL A 45 2.20 4.88 -3.98
C VAL A 45 2.69 6.10 -4.75
N ASN A 46 2.27 6.28 -6.00
CA ASN A 46 2.36 7.55 -6.71
C ASN A 46 1.06 8.34 -6.49
N VAL A 47 1.14 9.48 -5.81
CA VAL A 47 -0.04 10.30 -5.44
C VAL A 47 -0.74 10.97 -6.63
N TYR A 48 -0.15 10.96 -7.82
CA TYR A 48 -0.75 11.51 -9.04
C TYR A 48 -1.36 10.45 -9.95
N GLU A 49 -0.80 9.24 -9.94
CA GLU A 49 -1.14 8.18 -10.91
C GLU A 49 -1.76 6.93 -10.25
N GLY A 50 -1.61 6.77 -8.93
CA GLY A 50 -1.94 5.54 -8.21
C GLY A 50 -0.71 4.76 -7.76
N GLY A 51 -0.93 3.69 -7.01
CA GLY A 51 0.07 2.68 -6.68
C GLY A 51 -0.48 1.33 -7.06
#